data_AF-A0A1V5PIC6-F1
#
_entry.id   AF-A0A1V5PIC6-F1
#
_cell.length_a   1.000
_cell.length_b   1.000
_cell.length_c   1.000
_cell.angle_alpha   90.00
_cell.angle_beta   90.00
_cell.angle_gamma   90.00
#
_symmetry.space_group_name_H-M   'P 1'
#
loop_
_entity.id
_entity.type
_entity.pdbx_description
1 polymer ?
#
loop_
_entity_poly.entity_id
_entity_poly.type
_entity_poly.pdbx_seq_one_letter_code
_entity_poly.pdbx_strand_id
1 'polypeptide(L)'
;MLKVKDLQVQYITNASGEKTAVVLPLEVFQELLETISDLDEDSDPDTGLLLQASLQARLEQQRKSVENGERGTTLEAARQRLKL
;
A
#
# COMPACT_ATOMS: atom_id res chain seq x y z
N MET A 1 2.43 -23.12 -9.52
CA MET A 1 1.22 -22.50 -10.11
C MET A 1 -0.01 -23.11 -9.47
N LEU A 2 -0.51 -22.43 -8.44
CA LEU A 2 -1.77 -22.75 -7.80
C LEU A 2 -2.92 -22.54 -8.79
N LYS A 3 -3.75 -23.55 -9.02
CA LYS A 3 -4.97 -23.37 -9.82
C LYS A 3 -6.09 -22.97 -8.89
N VAL A 4 -6.72 -21.82 -9.16
CA VAL A 4 -7.83 -21.29 -8.34
C VAL A 4 -8.98 -22.30 -8.18
N LYS A 5 -9.16 -23.23 -9.12
CA LYS A 5 -10.17 -24.30 -9.06
C LYS A 5 -9.87 -25.40 -8.03
N ASP A 6 -8.63 -25.55 -7.60
CA ASP A 6 -8.19 -26.55 -6.63
C ASP A 6 -8.24 -26.01 -5.19
N LEU A 7 -8.54 -24.71 -5.02
CA LEU A 7 -8.78 -24.07 -3.74
C LEU A 7 -10.11 -24.52 -3.15
N GLN A 8 -10.07 -25.29 -2.07
CA GLN A 8 -11.24 -25.56 -1.25
C GLN A 8 -11.57 -24.33 -0.40
N VAL A 9 -12.19 -23.33 -1.03
CA VAL A 9 -12.59 -22.08 -0.40
C VAL A 9 -13.90 -22.23 0.36
N GLN A 10 -13.91 -21.79 1.62
CA GLN A 10 -15.15 -21.62 2.38
C GLN A 10 -15.54 -20.16 2.36
N TYR A 11 -16.84 -19.87 2.33
CA TYR A 11 -17.36 -18.51 2.29
C TYR A 11 -18.15 -18.18 3.54
N ILE A 12 -18.02 -16.96 4.02
CA ILE A 12 -18.88 -16.38 5.05
C ILE A 12 -19.95 -15.57 4.32
N THR A 13 -21.21 -15.96 4.49
CA THR A 13 -22.37 -15.27 3.92
C THR A 13 -23.10 -14.43 4.96
N ASN A 14 -23.54 -13.23 4.58
CA ASN A 14 -24.37 -12.38 5.41
C ASN A 14 -25.82 -12.90 5.49
N ALA A 15 -26.66 -12.25 6.30
CA ALA A 15 -28.07 -12.62 6.46
C ALA A 15 -28.89 -12.53 5.16
N SER A 16 -28.44 -11.73 4.19
CA SER A 16 -29.03 -11.60 2.85
C SER A 16 -28.56 -12.69 1.87
N GLY A 17 -27.63 -13.56 2.28
CA GLY A 17 -27.04 -14.62 1.46
C GLY A 17 -25.84 -14.18 0.61
N GLU A 18 -25.36 -12.95 0.77
CA GLU A 18 -24.21 -12.44 0.01
C GLU A 18 -22.89 -12.90 0.66
N LYS A 19 -21.94 -13.35 -0.17
CA LYS A 19 -20.60 -13.76 0.27
C LYS A 19 -19.80 -12.51 0.63
N THR A 20 -19.47 -12.35 1.91
CA THR A 20 -18.75 -11.18 2.44
C THR A 20 -17.29 -11.44 2.73
N ALA A 21 -16.92 -12.69 3.00
CA ALA A 21 -15.54 -13.08 3.22
C ALA A 21 -15.28 -14.50 2.71
N VAL A 22 -14.00 -14.81 2.52
CA VAL A 22 -13.51 -16.15 2.16
C VAL A 22 -12.55 -16.62 3.25
N VAL A 23 -12.66 -17.88 3.63
CA VAL A 23 -11.77 -18.54 4.57
C VAL A 23 -10.82 -19.43 3.78
N LEU A 24 -9.53 -19.20 3.99
CA LEU A 24 -8.43 -19.85 3.29
C LEU A 24 -7.41 -20.35 4.33
N PRO A 25 -6.75 -21.50 4.08
CA PRO A 25 -5.54 -21.88 4.82
C PRO A 25 -4.46 -20.81 4.66
N LEU A 26 -3.62 -20.63 5.69
CA LEU A 26 -2.62 -19.56 5.71
C LEU A 26 -1.55 -19.75 4.62
N GLU A 27 -1.13 -20.99 4.39
CA GLU A 27 -0.13 -21.36 3.40
C GLU A 27 -0.59 -21.00 1.99
N VAL A 28 -1.87 -21.25 1.73
CA VAL A 28 -2.54 -20.92 0.48
C VAL A 28 -2.66 -19.41 0.28
N PHE A 29 -2.95 -18.66 1.35
CA PHE A 29 -2.99 -17.20 1.29
C PHE A 29 -1.61 -16.61 0.99
N GLN A 30 -0.54 -17.17 1.57
CA GLN A 30 0.84 -16.74 1.29
C GLN A 30 1.23 -16.99 -0.17
N GLU A 31 0.94 -18.18 -0.71
CA GLU A 31 1.25 -18.49 -2.12
C GLU A 31 0.48 -17.59 -3.10
N LEU A 32 -0.76 -17.19 -2.75
CA LEU A 32 -1.53 -16.21 -3.52
C LEU A 32 -0.89 -14.83 -3.50
N LEU A 33 -0.38 -14.37 -2.36
CA LEU A 33 0.32 -13.08 -2.26
C LEU A 33 1.62 -13.07 -3.07
N GLU A 34 2.39 -14.15 -3.02
CA GLU A 34 3.62 -14.29 -3.83
C GLU A 34 3.29 -14.26 -5.32
N THR A 35 2.26 -15.02 -5.75
CA THR A 35 1.81 -15.02 -7.16
C THR A 35 1.37 -13.63 -7.63
N ILE A 36 0.68 -12.85 -6.78
CA ILE A 36 0.27 -11.48 -7.12
C ILE A 36 1.49 -10.54 -7.17
N SER A 37 2.43 -10.71 -6.25
CA SER A 37 3.65 -9.89 -6.21
C SER A 37 4.51 -10.12 -7.45
N ASP A 38 4.66 -11.38 -7.89
CA ASP A 38 5.35 -11.71 -9.14
C ASP A 38 4.65 -11.11 -10.38
N LEU A 39 3.32 -11.02 -10.37
CA LEU A 39 2.55 -10.33 -11.42
C LEU A 39 2.76 -8.81 -11.40
N ASP A 40 2.97 -8.22 -10.21
CA ASP A 40 3.33 -6.81 -10.06
C ASP A 40 4.79 -6.55 -10.42
N GLU A 41 5.70 -7.51 -10.24
CA GLU A 41 7.10 -7.39 -10.69
C GLU A 41 7.25 -7.41 -12.22
N ASP A 42 6.30 -8.01 -12.94
CA ASP A 42 6.15 -7.85 -14.39
C ASP A 42 5.57 -6.47 -14.80
N SER A 43 5.11 -5.66 -13.85
CA SER A 43 4.71 -4.28 -14.13
C SER A 43 5.94 -3.40 -14.28
N ASP A 44 6.04 -2.78 -15.45
CA ASP A 44 7.12 -1.93 -15.96
C ASP A 44 7.92 -1.21 -14.83
N PRO A 45 9.26 -1.35 -14.76
CA PRO A 45 10.10 -0.61 -13.80
C PRO A 45 9.82 0.90 -13.79
N ASP A 46 9.31 1.44 -14.90
CA ASP A 46 8.86 2.82 -15.00
C ASP A 46 7.72 3.18 -14.03
N THR A 47 6.89 2.21 -13.61
CA THR A 47 5.84 2.40 -12.61
C THR A 47 6.43 2.77 -11.24
N GLY A 48 7.52 2.10 -10.84
CA GLY A 48 8.26 2.41 -9.62
C GLY A 48 8.93 3.79 -9.68
N LEU A 49 9.50 4.14 -10.85
CA LEU A 49 10.09 5.46 -11.11
C LEU A 49 9.05 6.59 -11.09
N LEU A 50 7.86 6.37 -11.68
CA LEU A 50 6.75 7.33 -11.67
C LEU A 50 6.21 7.57 -10.25
N LEU A 51 6.08 6.50 -9.45
CA LEU A 51 5.72 6.61 -8.05
C LEU A 51 6.75 7.44 -7.27
N GLN A 52 8.04 7.17 -7.47
CA GLN A 52 9.12 7.93 -6.82
C GLN A 52 9.11 9.41 -7.21
N ALA A 53 8.93 9.72 -8.50
CA ALA A 53 8.83 11.09 -8.98
C ALA A 53 7.61 11.83 -8.40
N SER A 54 6.46 11.15 -8.31
CA SER A 54 5.25 11.73 -7.72
C SER A 54 5.39 11.99 -6.22
N LEU A 55 6.08 11.12 -5.49
CA LEU A 55 6.39 11.29 -4.07
C LEU A 55 7.36 12.46 -3.86
N GLN A 56 8.39 12.59 -4.69
CA GLN A 56 9.33 13.71 -4.64
C GLN A 56 8.63 15.05 -4.89
N ALA A 57 7.82 15.13 -5.95
CA ALA A 57 7.05 16.34 -6.27
C ALA A 57 6.12 16.74 -5.11
N ARG A 58 5.47 15.75 -4.47
CA ARG A 58 4.59 15.99 -3.33
C ARG A 58 5.37 16.45 -2.09
N LEU A 59 6.55 15.89 -1.83
CA LEU A 59 7.41 16.32 -0.72
C LEU A 59 7.92 17.75 -0.92
N GLU A 60 8.34 18.12 -2.13
CA GLU A 60 8.74 19.50 -2.43
C GLU A 60 7.60 20.49 -2.23
N GLN A 61 6.39 20.13 -2.69
CA GLN A 61 5.22 20.97 -2.50
C GLN A 61 4.88 21.12 -1.01
N GLN A 62 4.98 20.04 -0.23
CA GLN A 62 4.81 20.09 1.23
C GLN A 62 5.88 20.97 1.88
N ARG A 63 7.15 20.86 1.50
CA ARG A 63 8.24 21.69 2.03
C ARG A 63 7.99 23.17 1.75
N LYS A 64 7.59 23.52 0.53
CA LYS A 64 7.23 24.91 0.17
C LYS A 64 6.06 25.44 0.99
N SER A 65 5.01 24.65 1.20
CA SER A 65 3.89 25.08 2.05
C SER A 65 4.27 25.25 3.53
N VAL A 66 5.24 24.47 4.03
CA VAL A 66 5.77 24.64 5.39
C VAL A 66 6.66 25.88 5.47
N GLU A 67 7.53 26.12 4.48
CA GLU A 67 8.38 27.32 4.39
C GLU A 67 7.55 28.60 4.26
N ASN A 68 6.46 28.56 3.49
CA ASN A 68 5.51 29.66 3.34
C ASN A 68 4.60 29.84 4.56
N GLY A 69 4.70 28.99 5.58
CA GLY A 69 3.90 29.06 6.81
C GLY A 69 2.43 28.66 6.64
N GLU A 70 2.04 28.11 5.49
CA GLU A 70 0.68 27.70 5.18
C GLU A 70 0.29 26.39 5.89
N ARG A 71 1.27 25.53 6.20
CA ARG A 71 1.06 24.26 6.90
C ARG A 71 2.27 23.83 7.74
N GLY A 72 2.06 23.65 9.05
CA GLY A 72 3.04 23.04 9.96
C GLY A 72 4.29 23.88 10.20
N THR A 73 5.23 23.37 11.01
CA THR A 73 6.56 23.95 11.22
C THR A 73 7.60 22.99 10.65
N THR A 74 8.73 23.50 10.14
CA THR A 74 9.81 22.64 9.65
C THR A 74 10.27 21.67 10.73
N LEU A 75 10.78 20.50 10.32
CA LEU A 75 11.30 19.50 11.26
C LEU A 75 12.41 20.08 12.15
N GLU A 76 13.19 21.01 11.60
CA GLU A 76 14.27 21.71 12.31
C GLU A 76 13.73 22.66 13.38
N ALA A 77 12.68 23.43 13.07
CA ALA A 77 12.00 24.28 14.04
C ALA A 77 11.30 23.46 15.14
N ALA A 78 10.71 22.31 14.78
CA ALA A 78 10.11 21.39 15.74
C ALA A 78 11.18 20.77 16.67
N ARG A 79 12.35 20.38 16.12
CA ARG A 79 13.50 19.88 16.89
C ARG A 79 14.03 20.92 17.87
N GLN A 80 14.27 22.15 17.41
CA GLN A 80 14.72 23.24 18.28
C GLN A 80 13.72 23.53 19.41
N ARG A 81 12.42 23.52 19.11
CA ARG A 81 11.37 23.71 20.12
C ARG A 81 11.32 22.58 21.15
N LEU A 82 11.57 21.34 20.72
CA LEU A 82 11.57 20.15 21.59
C LEU A 82 12.92 19.91 22.30
N LYS A 83 13.96 20.71 22.00
CA LYS A 83 15.34 20.55 22.50
C LYS A 83 15.89 19.13 22.29
N LEU A 84 15.56 18.53 21.14
CA LEU A 84 16.01 17.20 20.68
C LEU A 84 17.18 17.30 19.71
#